data_AF-A0A7K3XB85-F1
#
_entry.id   AF-A0A7K3XB85-F1
#
_cell.length_a   1.000
_cell.length_b   1.000
_cell.length_c   1.000
_cell.angle_alpha   90.00
_cell.angle_beta   90.00
_cell.angle_gamma   90.00
#
_symmetry.space_group_name_H-M   'P 1'
#
loop_
_entity.id
_entity.type
_entity.pdbx_description
1 polymer ?
#
loop_
_entity_poly.entity_id
_entity_poly.type
_entity_poly.pdbx_seq_one_letter_code
_entity_poly.pdbx_strand_id
1 'polypeptide(L)' 'WLADQFAQALDRPGWYVDFHTEDQKYVVFPDKTFVYRRGDARGRAEAVAYARSQGVPHDQCDWGE' A
#
# COMPACT_ATOMS: atom_id res chain seq x y z
N TRP A 1 -13.02 -1.39 9.01
CA TRP A 1 -11.67 -1.48 9.60
C TRP A 1 -10.87 -0.22 9.27
N LEU A 2 -9.69 0.02 9.85
CA LEU A 2 -8.93 1.27 9.61
C LEU A 2 -8.55 1.45 8.13
N ALA A 3 -8.12 0.39 7.45
CA ALA A 3 -7.80 0.43 6.01
C ALA A 3 -8.99 0.90 5.15
N ASP A 4 -10.21 0.42 5.43
CA ASP A 4 -11.41 0.83 4.68
C ASP A 4 -11.72 2.33 4.87
N GLN A 5 -11.42 2.88 6.04
CA GLN A 5 -11.60 4.31 6.30
C GLN A 5 -10.60 5.14 5.51
N PHE A 6 -9.34 4.69 5.41
CA PHE A 6 -8.36 5.35 4.55
C PHE A 6 -8.77 5.25 3.07
N ALA A 7 -9.19 4.08 2.59
CA ALA A 7 -9.63 3.92 1.20
C ALA A 7 -10.77 4.89 0.83
N GLN A 8 -11.72 5.10 1.74
CA GLN A 8 -12.82 6.06 1.55
C GLN A 8 -12.38 7.53 1.62
N ALA A 9 -11.31 7.85 2.32
CA ALA A 9 -10.82 9.21 2.50
C ALA A 9 -9.83 9.66 1.40
N LEU A 10 -9.20 8.72 0.70
CA LEU A 10 -8.24 9.00 -0.37
C LEU A 10 -8.94 9.44 -1.66
N ASP A 11 -8.45 10.50 -2.28
CA ASP A 11 -8.91 10.97 -3.59
C ASP A 11 -8.02 10.44 -4.74
N ARG A 12 -8.50 10.52 -5.99
CA ARG A 12 -7.83 9.95 -7.17
C ARG A 12 -6.74 10.87 -7.75
N PRO A 13 -5.84 10.31 -8.59
CA PRO A 13 -4.87 9.25 -8.33
C PRO A 13 -3.55 9.83 -7.76
N GLY A 14 -2.74 8.97 -7.13
CA GLY A 14 -1.41 9.33 -6.61
C GLY A 14 -1.32 9.42 -5.08
N TRP A 15 -2.46 9.42 -4.38
CA TRP A 15 -2.52 9.30 -2.93
C TRP A 15 -2.69 7.85 -2.50
N TYR A 16 -1.91 7.44 -1.50
CA TYR A 16 -2.01 6.14 -0.85
C TYR A 16 -1.58 6.29 0.61
N VAL A 17 -1.91 5.30 1.43
CA VAL A 17 -1.41 5.18 2.82
C VAL A 17 -0.62 3.90 2.94
N ASP A 18 0.58 3.96 3.51
CA ASP A 18 1.27 2.80 4.03
C ASP A 18 1.28 2.83 5.56
N PHE A 19 0.97 1.70 6.18
CA PHE A 19 1.08 1.51 7.63
C PHE A 19 1.30 0.05 7.96
N HIS A 20 1.66 -0.26 9.20
CA HIS A 20 1.92 -1.65 9.60
C HIS A 20 1.54 -1.90 11.06
N THR A 21 1.27 -3.17 11.36
CA THR A 21 1.30 -3.74 12.70
C THR A 21 2.68 -4.36 12.95
N GLU A 22 2.82 -5.14 14.02
CA GLU A 22 4.02 -5.93 14.25
C GLU A 22 4.26 -6.98 13.16
N ASP A 23 3.19 -7.59 12.62
CA ASP A 23 3.24 -8.74 11.73
C ASP A 23 2.79 -8.46 10.28
N GLN A 24 2.05 -7.37 10.04
CA GLN A 24 1.42 -7.08 8.74
C GLN A 24 1.73 -5.68 8.24
N LYS A 25 1.90 -5.56 6.92
CA LYS A 25 1.93 -4.30 6.18
C LYS A 25 0.61 -4.09 5.44
N TYR A 26 0.20 -2.83 5.39
CA TYR A 26 -1.00 -2.36 4.73
C TYR A 26 -0.60 -1.27 3.74
N VAL A 27 -1.04 -1.40 2.50
CA VAL A 27 -0.88 -0.37 1.47
C VAL A 27 -2.26 -0.11 0.87
N VAL A 28 -2.78 1.08 1.10
CA VAL A 28 -4.17 1.45 0.84
C VAL A 28 -4.23 2.50 -0.26
N PHE A 29 -4.93 2.18 -1.34
CA PHE A 29 -5.33 3.07 -2.42
C PHE A 29 -6.85 3.29 -2.38
N PRO A 30 -7.40 4.30 -3.08
CA PRO A 30 -8.84 4.55 -3.12
C PRO A 30 -9.68 3.32 -3.55
N ASP A 31 -9.18 2.53 -4.49
CA ASP A 31 -9.89 1.40 -5.10
C ASP A 31 -9.33 0.03 -4.72
N LYS A 32 -8.19 -0.02 -4.02
CA LYS A 32 -7.52 -1.28 -3.69
C LYS A 32 -6.71 -1.22 -2.41
N THR A 33 -6.84 -2.24 -1.57
CA THR A 33 -5.99 -2.43 -0.38
C THR A 33 -5.16 -3.70 -0.55
N PHE A 34 -3.87 -3.61 -0.24
CA PHE A 34 -2.96 -4.74 -0.11
C PHE A 34 -2.64 -4.98 1.36
N VAL A 35 -2.72 -6.24 1.77
CA VAL A 35 -2.30 -6.69 3.10
C VAL A 35 -1.39 -7.89 2.93
N TYR A 36 -0.20 -7.83 3.50
CA TYR A 36 0.78 -8.91 3.46
C TYR A 36 1.56 -8.98 4.78
N ARG A 37 2.14 -10.14 5.08
CA ARG A 37 3.00 -10.28 6.27
C ARG A 37 4.31 -9.55 6.05
N ARG A 38 4.90 -9.01 7.10
CA ARG A 38 6.29 -8.52 7.04
C ARG A 38 7.23 -9.65 6.63
N GLY A 39 8.17 -9.35 5.74
CA GLY A 39 9.05 -10.30 5.07
C GLY A 39 8.43 -11.02 3.87
N ASP A 40 7.14 -10.82 3.56
CA ASP A 40 6.52 -11.39 2.37
C ASP A 40 6.90 -10.60 1.11
N ALA A 41 8.03 -11.00 0.51
CA ALA A 41 8.55 -10.38 -0.70
C ALA A 41 7.57 -10.41 -1.89
N ARG A 42 6.71 -11.44 -1.99
CA ARG A 42 5.73 -11.53 -3.08
C ARG A 42 4.58 -10.56 -2.86
N GLY A 43 4.02 -10.53 -1.66
CA GLY A 43 2.98 -9.56 -1.29
C GLY A 43 3.45 -8.12 -1.47
N ARG A 44 4.68 -7.82 -1.03
CA ARG A 44 5.33 -6.52 -1.26
C ARG A 44 5.45 -6.20 -2.75
N ALA A 45 5.95 -7.14 -3.57
CA ALA A 45 6.12 -6.92 -5.00
C ALA A 45 4.79 -6.62 -5.73
N GLU A 46 3.71 -7.30 -5.35
CA GLU A 46 2.37 -7.05 -5.90
C GLU A 46 1.88 -5.63 -5.57
N ALA A 47 2.06 -5.18 -4.32
CA ALA A 47 1.68 -3.82 -3.91
C ALA A 47 2.50 -2.75 -4.63
N VAL A 48 3.82 -2.92 -4.76
CA VAL A 48 4.70 -1.98 -5.48
C VAL A 48 4.37 -1.93 -6.97
N ALA A 49 4.11 -3.07 -7.60
CA ALA A 49 3.73 -3.10 -9.01
C ALA A 49 2.45 -2.30 -9.27
N TYR A 50 1.48 -2.40 -8.36
CA TYR A 50 0.25 -1.61 -8.43
C TYR A 50 0.49 -0.12 -8.14
N ALA A 51 1.28 0.23 -7.12
CA ALA A 51 1.65 1.62 -6.84
C ALA A 51 2.26 2.30 -8.08
N ARG A 52 3.17 1.60 -8.77
CA ARG A 52 3.81 2.08 -10.00
C ARG A 52 2.81 2.23 -11.16
N SER A 53 1.81 1.35 -11.27
CA SER A 53 0.76 1.51 -12.29
C SER A 53 -0.13 2.73 -12.03
N GLN A 54 -0.23 3.18 -10.77
CA GLN A 54 -0.88 4.43 -10.37
C GLN A 54 0.01 5.68 -10.52
N GLY A 55 1.24 5.53 -11.03
CA GLY A 55 2.19 6.63 -11.23
C GLY A 55 3.01 7.01 -10.00
N VAL A 56 2.95 6.21 -8.92
CA VAL A 56 3.77 6.43 -7.73
C VAL A 56 5.26 6.20 -8.07
N PRO A 57 6.15 7.16 -7.79
CA PRO A 57 7.58 6.99 -8.01
C PRO A 57 8.16 5.83 -7.21
N HIS A 58 9.18 5.16 -7.75
CA HIS A 58 9.83 4.02 -7.09
C HIS A 58 10.34 4.37 -5.68
N ASP A 59 10.92 5.56 -5.50
CA ASP A 59 11.51 5.98 -4.22
C ASP A 59 10.45 6.22 -3.14
N GLN A 60 9.19 6.43 -3.53
CA GLN A 60 8.08 6.48 -2.57
C GLN A 60 7.61 5.07 -2.17
N CYS A 61 8.01 4.02 -2.88
CA CYS A 61 7.68 2.63 -2.55
C CYS A 61 8.70 1.97 -1.61
N ASP A 62 9.61 2.74 -1.00
CA ASP A 62 10.60 2.23 -0.04
C ASP A 62 10.02 2.16 1.38
N TRP A 63 8.95 1.37 1.54
CA TRP A 63 8.15 1.31 2.77
C TRP A 63 8.83 0.60 3.95
N GLY A 64 10.09 0.18 3.79
CA GLY A 64 10.79 -0.69 4.74
C GLY A 64 10.14 -2.06 4.93
N GLU A 65 10.82 -2.93 5.66
CA GLU A 65 10.31 -4.24 6.11
C GLU A 65 10.48 -4.42 7.60
#